data_AF-A0AAJ0V9B8-F1
#
_entry.id   AF-A0AAJ0V9B8-F1
#
_cell.length_a   1.000
_cell.length_b   1.000
_cell.length_c   1.000
_cell.angle_alpha   90.00
_cell.angle_beta   90.00
_cell.angle_gamma   90.00
#
_symmetry.space_group_name_H-M   'P 1'
#
loop_
_entity.id
_entity.type
_entity.pdbx_description
1 polymer ?
#
loop_
_entity_poly.entity_id
_entity_poly.type
_entity_poly.pdbx_seq_one_letter_code
_entity_poly.pdbx_strand_id
1 'polypeptide(L)'
;MKFFSRFIDRSRDASNLAEYFDDLGKLAEVIHEHAPKLDHWYLTGETKEDALLYSAFEHWRPTTAALAVVRTERGSNDYASISLWDGGDEEEESASLSCVITPKDNAKEIEADFVNDQLFAMDPALAIASTLIQLTSPSYLTVQPYGYFEKQVFDDKPGVGWMLYLPKVITQQQVPEARALIPVPAKGKQTGTIIVSVTDAPFSIDNPEHVAIANRIEIRLVDQDLLPAYVDI
;
A
#
# COMPACT_ATOMS: atom_id res chain seq x y z
N MET A 1 -1.85 -7.34 -7.59
CA MET A 1 -2.35 -6.03 -7.13
C MET A 1 -1.46 -5.54 -6.02
N LYS A 2 -0.84 -4.39 -6.18
CA LYS A 2 0.05 -3.78 -5.21
C LYS A 2 -0.60 -2.54 -4.60
N PHE A 3 -0.65 -2.48 -3.28
CA PHE A 3 -0.96 -1.31 -2.48
C PHE A 3 0.34 -0.76 -1.93
N PHE A 4 0.71 0.45 -2.32
CA PHE A 4 1.98 1.05 -1.93
C PHE A 4 1.74 2.42 -1.28
N SER A 5 2.18 2.56 -0.03
CA SER A 5 2.04 3.78 0.77
C SER A 5 3.41 4.34 1.11
N ARG A 6 3.72 5.54 0.63
CA ARG A 6 4.96 6.26 0.99
C ARG A 6 4.66 7.48 1.86
N PHE A 7 5.37 7.60 2.98
CA PHE A 7 5.01 8.57 4.02
C PHE A 7 6.23 9.04 4.82
N ILE A 8 6.10 10.21 5.46
CA ILE A 8 7.09 10.72 6.42
C ILE A 8 6.47 10.72 7.81
N ASP A 9 6.91 9.78 8.65
CA ASP A 9 6.57 9.77 10.06
C ASP A 9 7.73 10.34 10.88
N ARG A 10 7.56 11.59 11.35
CA ARG A 10 8.53 12.28 12.21
C ARG A 10 8.42 11.90 13.69
N SER A 11 7.38 11.16 14.07
CA SER A 11 7.15 10.75 15.44
C SER A 11 7.81 9.40 15.75
N ARG A 12 7.86 8.50 14.77
CA ARG A 12 8.36 7.12 14.93
C ARG A 12 9.54 6.82 14.01
N ASP A 13 10.48 6.03 14.51
CA ASP A 13 11.62 5.47 13.76
C ASP A 13 11.81 3.98 14.05
N ALA A 14 12.96 3.42 13.70
CA ALA A 14 13.27 2.00 13.91
C ALA A 14 13.24 1.57 15.38
N SER A 15 13.28 2.49 16.36
CA SER A 15 13.06 2.16 17.78
C SER A 15 11.60 1.82 18.10
N ASN A 16 10.65 2.31 17.28
CA ASN A 16 9.22 2.03 17.37
C ASN A 16 8.80 0.80 16.54
N LEU A 17 9.73 -0.13 16.28
CA LEU A 17 9.49 -1.32 15.45
C LEU A 17 8.21 -2.07 15.81
N ALA A 18 7.90 -2.21 17.10
CA ALA A 18 6.71 -2.92 17.54
C ALA A 18 5.41 -2.23 17.10
N GLU A 19 5.39 -0.89 17.05
CA GLU A 19 4.21 -0.12 16.62
C GLU A 19 3.99 -0.24 15.11
N TYR A 20 5.06 -0.25 14.31
CA TYR A 20 4.96 -0.51 12.88
C TYR A 20 4.49 -1.95 12.59
N PHE A 21 4.94 -2.91 13.40
CA PHE A 21 4.47 -4.30 13.28
C PHE A 21 2.99 -4.42 13.69
N ASP A 22 2.56 -3.71 14.74
CA ASP A 22 1.13 -3.59 15.10
C ASP A 22 0.30 -2.98 13.95
N ASP A 23 0.83 -2.00 13.23
CA ASP A 23 0.15 -1.40 12.07
C ASP A 23 -0.01 -2.41 10.92
N LEU A 24 1.02 -3.24 10.66
CA LEU A 24 0.90 -4.36 9.71
C LEU A 24 -0.15 -5.39 10.16
N GLY A 25 -0.27 -5.63 11.47
CA GLY A 25 -1.31 -6.52 12.02
C GLY A 25 -2.73 -6.02 11.75
N LYS A 26 -2.98 -4.72 11.95
CA LYS A 26 -4.28 -4.08 11.62
C LYS A 26 -4.56 -4.14 10.11
N LEU A 27 -3.54 -3.97 9.28
CA LEU A 27 -3.67 -4.10 7.83
C LEU A 27 -4.02 -5.54 7.44
N ALA A 28 -3.34 -6.52 8.02
CA ALA A 28 -3.59 -7.95 7.81
C ALA A 28 -5.02 -8.35 8.22
N GLU A 29 -5.53 -7.80 9.33
CA GLU A 29 -6.92 -8.02 9.78
C GLU A 29 -7.93 -7.58 8.72
N VAL A 30 -7.79 -6.36 8.19
CA VAL A 30 -8.70 -5.83 7.13
C VAL A 30 -8.56 -6.62 5.82
N ILE A 31 -7.36 -7.09 5.49
CA ILE A 31 -7.15 -7.98 4.33
C ILE A 31 -7.93 -9.28 4.53
N HIS A 32 -7.82 -9.91 5.71
CA HIS A 32 -8.51 -11.15 6.03
C HIS A 32 -10.05 -11.02 5.99
N GLU A 33 -10.61 -9.90 6.44
CA GLU A 33 -12.05 -9.61 6.36
C GLU A 33 -12.59 -9.71 4.91
N HIS A 34 -11.74 -9.45 3.92
CA HIS A 34 -12.10 -9.45 2.50
C HIS A 34 -11.51 -10.62 1.69
N ALA A 35 -10.48 -11.28 2.21
CA ALA A 35 -9.86 -12.47 1.65
C ALA A 35 -9.58 -13.48 2.77
N PRO A 36 -10.59 -14.26 3.24
CA PRO A 36 -10.45 -15.11 4.41
C PRO A 36 -9.34 -16.16 4.34
N LYS A 37 -8.87 -16.52 3.13
CA LYS A 37 -7.74 -17.41 2.91
C LYS A 37 -6.39 -16.82 3.36
N LEU A 38 -6.31 -15.50 3.53
CA LEU A 38 -5.13 -14.79 4.03
C LEU A 38 -5.26 -14.62 5.55
N ASP A 39 -5.35 -15.75 6.26
CA ASP A 39 -5.52 -15.83 7.73
C ASP A 39 -4.20 -16.01 8.49
N HIS A 40 -3.12 -16.31 7.78
CA HIS A 40 -1.79 -16.50 8.33
C HIS A 40 -0.76 -15.62 7.63
N TRP A 41 0.24 -15.19 8.41
CA TRP A 41 1.38 -14.42 7.91
C TRP A 41 2.62 -14.89 8.67
N TYR A 42 3.73 -15.05 7.96
CA TYR A 42 5.01 -15.49 8.50
C TYR A 42 6.10 -14.49 8.12
N LEU A 43 7.18 -14.42 8.91
CA LEU A 43 8.40 -13.73 8.46
C LEU A 43 8.97 -14.44 7.23
N THR A 44 9.46 -13.67 6.26
CA THR A 44 10.21 -14.24 5.12
C THR A 44 11.54 -14.86 5.58
N GLY A 45 12.04 -15.87 4.85
CA GLY A 45 13.31 -16.53 5.12
C GLY A 45 14.07 -16.89 3.84
N GLU A 46 15.30 -17.36 3.99
CA GLU A 46 16.15 -17.76 2.84
C GLU A 46 15.66 -19.05 2.17
N THR A 47 15.04 -19.93 2.95
CA THR A 47 14.40 -21.16 2.47
C THR A 47 12.93 -21.18 2.87
N LYS A 48 12.13 -22.02 2.19
CA LYS A 48 10.72 -22.22 2.54
C LYS A 48 10.54 -22.75 3.97
N GLU A 49 11.44 -23.62 4.42
CA GLU A 49 11.42 -24.15 5.79
C GLU A 49 11.62 -23.02 6.81
N ASP A 50 12.63 -22.16 6.58
CA ASP A 50 12.89 -21.01 7.44
C ASP A 50 11.73 -20.00 7.44
N ALA A 51 11.15 -19.76 6.26
CA ALA A 51 10.05 -18.83 6.06
C ALA A 51 8.74 -19.28 6.73
N LEU A 52 8.63 -20.53 7.21
CA LEU A 52 7.48 -21.05 7.96
C LEU A 52 7.73 -21.12 9.47
N LEU A 53 8.92 -20.75 9.96
CA LEU A 53 9.27 -20.89 11.38
C LEU A 53 8.56 -19.88 12.29
N TYR A 54 8.38 -18.64 11.82
CA TYR A 54 7.96 -17.53 12.66
C TYR A 54 6.64 -16.95 12.17
N SER A 55 5.53 -17.40 12.76
CA SER A 55 4.24 -16.73 12.60
C SER A 55 4.36 -15.26 13.05
N ALA A 56 3.97 -14.35 12.18
CA ALA A 56 4.04 -12.91 12.39
C ALA A 56 3.03 -12.45 13.43
N PHE A 57 1.83 -13.04 13.43
CA PHE A 57 0.70 -12.57 14.24
C PHE A 57 0.03 -13.66 15.09
N GLU A 58 -0.48 -13.24 16.24
CA GLU A 58 -1.48 -13.95 17.04
C GLU A 58 -2.60 -12.95 17.35
N HIS A 59 -3.84 -13.25 16.92
CA HIS A 59 -4.97 -12.29 16.97
C HIS A 59 -4.62 -10.92 16.35
N TRP A 60 -3.95 -10.92 15.19
CA TRP A 60 -3.49 -9.71 14.48
C TRP A 60 -2.54 -8.81 15.29
N ARG A 61 -1.94 -9.35 16.36
CA ARG A 61 -0.88 -8.70 17.14
C ARG A 61 0.45 -9.37 16.87
N PRO A 62 1.57 -8.62 16.77
CA PRO A 62 2.88 -9.22 16.52
C PRO A 62 3.23 -10.26 17.57
N THR A 63 3.69 -11.43 17.14
CA THR A 63 4.17 -12.45 18.09
C THR A 63 5.49 -12.02 18.72
N THR A 64 5.74 -12.47 19.95
CA THR A 64 7.02 -12.18 20.63
C THR A 64 8.21 -12.75 19.85
N ALA A 65 8.05 -13.92 19.22
CA ALA A 65 9.08 -14.57 18.43
C ALA A 65 9.42 -13.77 17.16
N ALA A 66 8.42 -13.37 16.37
CA ALA A 66 8.64 -12.59 15.16
C ALA A 66 9.28 -11.22 15.49
N LEU A 67 8.78 -10.53 16.53
CA LEU A 67 9.41 -9.28 16.99
C LEU A 67 10.87 -9.46 17.41
N ALA A 68 11.22 -10.58 18.05
CA ALA A 68 12.59 -10.85 18.47
C ALA A 68 13.52 -11.10 17.27
N VAL A 69 13.05 -11.79 16.23
CA VAL A 69 13.80 -12.01 14.99
C VAL A 69 14.11 -10.68 14.31
N VAL A 70 13.09 -9.86 14.03
CA VAL A 70 13.28 -8.58 13.34
C VAL A 70 14.15 -7.61 14.16
N ARG A 71 14.04 -7.62 15.50
CA ARG A 71 14.95 -6.82 16.37
C ARG A 71 16.41 -7.28 16.27
N THR A 72 16.62 -8.58 16.20
CA THR A 72 17.96 -9.18 16.07
C THR A 72 18.58 -8.80 14.72
N GLU A 73 17.83 -8.97 13.62
CA GLU A 73 18.27 -8.64 12.26
C GLU A 73 18.60 -7.16 12.10
N ARG A 74 17.76 -6.29 12.67
CA ARG A 74 17.99 -4.84 12.71
C ARG A 74 19.29 -4.49 13.43
N GLY A 75 19.58 -5.17 14.55
CA GLY A 75 20.69 -4.82 15.43
C GLY A 75 20.61 -3.38 15.95
N SER A 76 21.70 -2.63 15.80
CA SER A 76 21.80 -1.21 16.19
C SER A 76 21.54 -0.23 15.04
N ASN A 77 21.05 -0.71 13.89
CA ASN A 77 20.77 0.15 12.75
C ASN A 77 19.59 1.09 13.03
N ASP A 78 19.65 2.29 12.48
CA ASP A 78 18.57 3.28 12.44
C ASP A 78 17.55 2.99 11.32
N TYR A 79 17.83 1.96 10.53
CA TYR A 79 16.97 1.35 9.53
C TYR A 79 16.44 0.00 10.04
N ALA A 80 15.19 -0.33 9.72
CA ALA A 80 14.61 -1.65 9.91
C ALA A 80 13.67 -2.00 8.75
N SER A 81 13.49 -3.30 8.50
CA SER A 81 12.46 -3.79 7.58
C SER A 81 11.70 -4.93 8.22
N ILE A 82 10.38 -4.96 8.02
CA ILE A 82 9.53 -6.12 8.30
C ILE A 82 9.10 -6.65 6.94
N SER A 83 9.25 -7.96 6.71
CA SER A 83 8.88 -8.62 5.46
C SER A 83 8.13 -9.90 5.79
N LEU A 84 6.87 -9.96 5.34
CA LEU A 84 5.92 -11.02 5.64
C LEU A 84 5.38 -11.64 4.36
N TRP A 85 5.03 -12.92 4.43
CA TRP A 85 4.32 -13.64 3.38
C TRP A 85 3.21 -14.51 3.97
N ASP A 86 2.26 -14.92 3.14
CA ASP A 86 1.06 -15.67 3.53
C ASP A 86 1.30 -17.15 3.87
N GLY A 87 2.48 -17.70 3.56
CA GLY A 87 2.79 -19.11 3.77
C GLY A 87 2.25 -20.04 2.68
N GLY A 88 1.69 -19.50 1.60
CA GLY A 88 1.02 -20.24 0.55
C GLY A 88 1.96 -21.00 -0.39
N ASP A 89 1.51 -22.16 -0.88
CA ASP A 89 2.25 -22.96 -1.87
C ASP A 89 1.93 -22.59 -3.33
N GLU A 90 0.83 -21.88 -3.54
CA GLU A 90 0.34 -21.48 -4.86
C GLU A 90 0.88 -20.09 -5.23
N GLU A 91 1.89 -20.05 -6.10
CA GLU A 91 2.54 -18.80 -6.52
C GLU A 91 1.53 -17.77 -7.07
N GLU A 92 0.52 -18.22 -7.82
CA GLU A 92 -0.53 -17.39 -8.42
C GLU A 92 -1.48 -16.74 -7.39
N GLU A 93 -1.50 -17.25 -6.16
CA GLU A 93 -2.35 -16.76 -5.09
C GLU A 93 -1.57 -16.05 -3.98
N SER A 94 -0.24 -16.02 -4.08
CA SER A 94 0.64 -15.53 -3.02
C SER A 94 0.43 -14.06 -2.68
N ALA A 95 0.62 -13.74 -1.40
CA ALA A 95 0.54 -12.39 -0.86
C ALA A 95 1.73 -12.05 0.04
N SER A 96 2.12 -10.79 0.07
CA SER A 96 3.18 -10.26 0.92
C SER A 96 2.80 -8.95 1.58
N LEU A 97 3.34 -8.71 2.78
CA LEU A 97 3.28 -7.43 3.48
C LEU A 97 4.70 -7.01 3.83
N SER A 98 5.05 -5.76 3.59
CA SER A 98 6.33 -5.23 4.03
C SER A 98 6.23 -3.82 4.59
N CYS A 99 7.16 -3.50 5.48
CA CYS A 99 7.35 -2.15 5.99
C CYS A 99 8.83 -1.83 6.01
N VAL A 100 9.19 -0.71 5.36
CA VAL A 100 10.54 -0.14 5.39
C VAL A 100 10.53 1.06 6.34
N ILE A 101 11.33 0.97 7.40
CA ILE A 101 11.41 1.95 8.47
C ILE A 101 12.78 2.62 8.41
N THR A 102 12.77 3.89 8.07
CA THR A 102 13.94 4.76 8.01
C THR A 102 13.96 5.75 9.19
N PRO A 103 15.03 6.54 9.36
CA PRO A 103 15.04 7.67 10.29
C PRO A 103 13.84 8.62 10.12
N LYS A 104 13.55 9.42 11.16
CA LYS A 104 12.33 10.26 11.29
C LYS A 104 12.07 11.21 10.11
N ASP A 105 13.12 11.78 9.54
CA ASP A 105 13.02 12.75 8.45
C ASP A 105 13.02 12.11 7.05
N ASN A 106 13.21 10.79 6.98
CA ASN A 106 13.25 10.03 5.74
C ASN A 106 11.90 9.37 5.46
N ALA A 107 11.62 9.19 4.16
CA ALA A 107 10.45 8.48 3.69
C ALA A 107 10.49 7.00 4.10
N LYS A 108 9.34 6.55 4.58
CA LYS A 108 9.04 5.17 4.96
C LYS A 108 8.02 4.59 3.99
N GLU A 109 7.96 3.28 3.95
CA GLU A 109 7.12 2.56 3.00
C GLU A 109 6.36 1.45 3.71
N ILE A 110 5.08 1.28 3.37
CA ILE A 110 4.33 0.06 3.65
C ILE A 110 3.77 -0.41 2.31
N GLU A 111 3.94 -1.70 2.06
CA GLU A 111 3.47 -2.36 0.85
C GLU A 111 2.66 -3.60 1.20
N ALA A 112 1.55 -3.79 0.50
CA ALA A 112 0.84 -5.05 0.42
C ALA A 112 0.76 -5.47 -1.05
N ASP A 113 1.31 -6.63 -1.38
CA ASP A 113 1.30 -7.16 -2.74
C ASP A 113 0.56 -8.49 -2.78
N PHE A 114 -0.20 -8.70 -3.84
CA PHE A 114 -1.05 -9.86 -4.08
C PHE A 114 -0.84 -10.30 -5.52
N VAL A 115 -0.38 -11.52 -5.80
CA VAL A 115 -0.12 -11.94 -7.19
C VAL A 115 -1.41 -11.93 -8.02
N ASN A 116 -2.51 -12.44 -7.46
CA ASN A 116 -3.83 -12.33 -8.08
C ASN A 116 -4.33 -10.88 -8.04
N ASP A 117 -4.25 -10.18 -9.18
CA ASP A 117 -4.69 -8.79 -9.28
C ASP A 117 -6.23 -8.61 -9.33
N GLN A 118 -6.97 -9.71 -9.47
CA GLN A 118 -8.44 -9.77 -9.42
C GLN A 118 -8.97 -10.13 -8.03
N LEU A 119 -8.11 -10.29 -7.03
CA LEU A 119 -8.49 -10.73 -5.68
C LEU A 119 -9.54 -9.82 -5.03
N PHE A 120 -9.48 -8.52 -5.31
CA PHE A 120 -10.34 -7.52 -4.71
C PHE A 120 -11.21 -6.82 -5.74
N ALA A 121 -12.50 -6.70 -5.44
CA ALA A 121 -13.36 -5.69 -6.04
C ALA A 121 -13.09 -4.30 -5.42
N MET A 122 -13.77 -3.26 -5.91
CA MET A 122 -13.53 -1.88 -5.49
C MET A 122 -13.72 -1.65 -3.98
N ASP A 123 -14.80 -2.17 -3.37
CA ASP A 123 -15.10 -1.91 -1.96
C ASP A 123 -14.01 -2.48 -1.02
N PRO A 124 -13.60 -3.76 -1.15
CA PRO A 124 -12.43 -4.29 -0.42
C PRO A 124 -11.14 -3.51 -0.65
N ALA A 125 -10.83 -3.15 -1.91
CA ALA A 125 -9.62 -2.39 -2.21
C ALA A 125 -9.64 -1.01 -1.55
N LEU A 126 -10.80 -0.34 -1.52
CA LEU A 126 -10.97 0.92 -0.80
C LEU A 126 -10.82 0.76 0.71
N ALA A 127 -11.29 -0.35 1.31
CA ALA A 127 -11.11 -0.61 2.73
C ALA A 127 -9.63 -0.74 3.09
N ILE A 128 -8.87 -1.53 2.33
CA ILE A 128 -7.42 -1.71 2.52
C ILE A 128 -6.67 -0.38 2.32
N ALA A 129 -6.95 0.34 1.23
CA ALA A 129 -6.33 1.63 0.96
C ALA A 129 -6.65 2.67 2.05
N SER A 130 -7.90 2.71 2.53
CA SER A 130 -8.32 3.61 3.60
C SER A 130 -7.63 3.30 4.92
N THR A 131 -7.45 2.01 5.24
CA THR A 131 -6.70 1.56 6.43
C THR A 131 -5.25 2.01 6.34
N LEU A 132 -4.57 1.81 5.21
CA LEU A 132 -3.22 2.33 4.99
C LEU A 132 -3.15 3.84 5.18
N ILE A 133 -4.07 4.60 4.58
CA ILE A 133 -4.10 6.07 4.72
C ILE A 133 -4.26 6.50 6.18
N GLN A 134 -5.08 5.80 6.97
CA GLN A 134 -5.26 6.08 8.39
C GLN A 134 -4.01 5.75 9.22
N LEU A 135 -3.33 4.66 8.90
CA LEU A 135 -2.12 4.22 9.62
C LEU A 135 -0.91 5.11 9.32
N THR A 136 -0.76 5.55 8.08
CA THR A 136 0.48 6.19 7.61
C THR A 136 0.36 7.68 7.33
N SER A 137 -0.85 8.22 7.11
CA SER A 137 -1.08 9.57 6.62
C SER A 137 -0.15 9.92 5.43
N PRO A 138 -0.23 9.18 4.32
CA PRO A 138 0.86 9.12 3.37
C PRO A 138 0.98 10.37 2.51
N SER A 139 2.20 10.59 1.98
CA SER A 139 2.43 11.62 0.97
C SER A 139 1.75 11.24 -0.35
N TYR A 140 1.68 9.95 -0.66
CA TYR A 140 0.80 9.36 -1.65
C TYR A 140 0.61 7.86 -1.39
N LEU A 141 -0.49 7.31 -1.92
CA LEU A 141 -0.69 5.87 -1.98
C LEU A 141 -1.17 5.48 -3.37
N THR A 142 -0.62 4.40 -3.93
CA THR A 142 -1.07 3.81 -5.20
C THR A 142 -1.67 2.43 -4.97
N VAL A 143 -2.69 2.10 -5.76
CA VAL A 143 -3.26 0.76 -5.90
C VAL A 143 -3.23 0.41 -7.38
N GLN A 144 -2.38 -0.53 -7.77
CA GLN A 144 -2.16 -0.88 -9.17
C GLN A 144 -1.62 -2.30 -9.34
N PRO A 145 -1.94 -3.01 -10.43
CA PRO A 145 -1.29 -4.28 -10.72
C PRO A 145 0.21 -4.11 -10.98
N TYR A 146 0.94 -5.22 -10.83
CA TYR A 146 2.34 -5.29 -11.22
C TYR A 146 2.51 -4.88 -12.69
N GLY A 147 3.59 -4.17 -13.03
CA GLY A 147 3.86 -3.71 -14.40
C GLY A 147 3.15 -2.42 -14.83
N TYR A 148 2.17 -1.89 -14.08
CA TYR A 148 1.52 -0.62 -14.45
C TYR A 148 2.49 0.56 -14.53
N PHE A 149 3.58 0.56 -13.76
CA PHE A 149 4.62 1.60 -13.81
C PHE A 149 5.19 1.79 -15.23
N GLU A 150 5.25 0.74 -16.07
CA GLU A 150 5.71 0.85 -17.45
C GLU A 150 4.66 1.44 -18.41
N LYS A 151 3.42 1.59 -17.94
CA LYS A 151 2.26 2.07 -18.70
C LYS A 151 1.85 3.50 -18.35
N GLN A 152 2.28 4.01 -17.20
CA GLN A 152 1.97 5.38 -16.75
C GLN A 152 2.64 6.43 -17.67
N VAL A 153 2.08 7.63 -17.69
CA VAL A 153 2.51 8.70 -18.61
C VAL A 153 3.83 9.35 -18.19
N PHE A 154 4.09 9.43 -16.89
CA PHE A 154 5.23 10.15 -16.31
C PHE A 154 6.01 9.21 -15.38
N ASP A 155 7.24 8.84 -15.73
CA ASP A 155 8.10 7.95 -14.93
C ASP A 155 8.63 8.62 -13.64
N ASP A 156 8.62 9.96 -13.60
CA ASP A 156 9.08 10.76 -12.47
C ASP A 156 7.98 11.11 -11.46
N LYS A 157 6.74 10.62 -11.64
CA LYS A 157 5.56 10.94 -10.80
C LYS A 157 4.76 9.68 -10.42
N PRO A 158 3.95 9.72 -9.34
CA PRO A 158 3.04 8.62 -9.01
C PRO A 158 2.05 8.32 -10.14
N GLY A 159 1.98 7.06 -10.57
CA GLY A 159 0.94 6.59 -11.49
C GLY A 159 -0.43 6.53 -10.82
N VAL A 160 -1.50 6.70 -11.60
CA VAL A 160 -2.88 6.57 -11.09
C VAL A 160 -3.26 5.12 -10.92
N GLY A 161 -2.92 4.26 -11.90
CA GLY A 161 -3.26 2.85 -11.88
C GLY A 161 -4.76 2.63 -11.67
N TRP A 162 -5.12 1.79 -10.71
CA TRP A 162 -6.51 1.67 -10.28
C TRP A 162 -6.94 2.84 -9.39
N MET A 163 -6.16 3.10 -8.34
CA MET A 163 -6.43 4.16 -7.38
C MET A 163 -5.16 4.92 -7.00
N LEU A 164 -5.28 6.24 -6.89
CA LEU A 164 -4.24 7.12 -6.36
C LEU A 164 -4.81 7.99 -5.25
N TYR A 165 -4.21 7.93 -4.08
CA TYR A 165 -4.46 8.87 -3.01
C TYR A 165 -3.44 10.01 -3.04
N LEU A 166 -3.93 11.24 -2.89
CA LEU A 166 -3.13 12.42 -2.62
C LEU A 166 -3.68 13.16 -1.39
N PRO A 167 -2.82 13.74 -0.53
CA PRO A 167 -3.22 14.58 0.61
C PRO A 167 -3.64 15.99 0.15
N LYS A 168 -4.53 16.05 -0.84
CA LYS A 168 -5.10 17.25 -1.44
C LYS A 168 -6.61 17.03 -1.64
N VAL A 169 -7.39 18.10 -1.48
CA VAL A 169 -8.81 18.10 -1.84
C VAL A 169 -8.90 18.25 -3.36
N ILE A 170 -9.37 17.22 -4.05
CA ILE A 170 -9.50 17.18 -5.51
C ILE A 170 -10.97 17.00 -5.86
N THR A 171 -11.45 17.82 -6.78
CA THR A 171 -12.88 17.90 -7.15
C THR A 171 -13.16 17.34 -8.54
N GLN A 172 -14.42 16.97 -8.80
CA GLN A 172 -14.84 16.48 -10.12
C GLN A 172 -14.62 17.52 -11.23
N GLN A 173 -14.66 18.82 -10.89
CA GLN A 173 -14.36 19.89 -11.84
C GLN A 173 -12.89 19.89 -12.27
N GLN A 174 -11.98 19.58 -11.33
CA GLN A 174 -10.56 19.48 -11.63
C GLN A 174 -10.25 18.19 -12.40
N VAL A 175 -10.85 17.06 -12.03
CA VAL A 175 -10.55 15.76 -12.65
C VAL A 175 -11.83 15.09 -13.15
N PRO A 176 -12.45 15.62 -14.23
CA PRO A 176 -13.70 15.07 -14.77
C PRO A 176 -13.54 13.66 -15.34
N GLU A 177 -12.30 13.26 -15.67
CA GLU A 177 -11.96 11.92 -16.13
C GLU A 177 -12.03 10.85 -15.02
N ALA A 178 -11.91 11.23 -13.74
CA ALA A 178 -12.01 10.29 -12.63
C ALA A 178 -13.40 9.65 -12.57
N ARG A 179 -13.46 8.34 -12.39
CA ARG A 179 -14.73 7.58 -12.27
C ARG A 179 -15.33 7.73 -10.88
N ALA A 180 -14.47 7.86 -9.87
CA ALA A 180 -14.85 8.29 -8.54
C ALA A 180 -13.75 9.14 -7.90
N LEU A 181 -14.18 10.04 -7.02
CA LEU A 181 -13.31 10.83 -6.14
C LEU A 181 -13.80 10.62 -4.71
N ILE A 182 -13.09 9.79 -3.94
CA ILE A 182 -13.47 9.42 -2.58
C ILE A 182 -12.79 10.37 -1.60
N PRO A 183 -13.54 11.20 -0.86
CA PRO A 183 -12.95 12.13 0.10
C PRO A 183 -12.40 11.37 1.31
N VAL A 184 -11.18 11.72 1.73
CA VAL A 184 -10.56 11.17 2.95
C VAL A 184 -10.63 12.21 4.07
N PRO A 185 -11.43 11.98 5.12
CA PRO A 185 -11.52 12.88 6.26
C PRO A 185 -10.40 12.61 7.29
N ALA A 186 -9.83 13.68 7.85
CA ALA A 186 -9.08 13.64 9.10
C ALA A 186 -9.52 14.79 10.01
N LYS A 187 -9.75 14.49 11.29
CA LYS A 187 -10.18 15.48 12.31
C LYS A 187 -11.41 16.32 11.88
N GLY A 188 -12.36 15.70 11.20
CA GLY A 188 -13.61 16.34 10.78
C GLY A 188 -13.51 17.25 9.54
N LYS A 189 -12.37 17.24 8.82
CA LYS A 189 -12.21 17.92 7.53
C LYS A 189 -11.60 16.98 6.51
N GLN A 190 -11.92 17.17 5.23
CA GLN A 190 -11.24 16.43 4.16
C GLN A 190 -9.77 16.86 4.08
N THR A 191 -8.86 15.90 4.19
CA THR A 191 -7.40 16.12 4.10
C THR A 191 -6.79 15.49 2.85
N GLY A 192 -7.52 14.61 2.17
CA GLY A 192 -7.06 14.02 0.92
C GLY A 192 -8.21 13.48 0.08
N THR A 193 -7.84 12.89 -1.05
CA THR A 193 -8.78 12.32 -2.02
C THR A 193 -8.18 11.06 -2.62
N ILE A 194 -8.94 9.97 -2.66
CA ILE A 194 -8.62 8.79 -3.47
C ILE A 194 -9.28 9.00 -4.83
N ILE A 195 -8.47 8.97 -5.89
CA ILE A 195 -8.87 9.13 -7.28
C ILE A 195 -8.95 7.74 -7.88
N VAL A 196 -10.11 7.37 -8.43
CA VAL A 196 -10.35 6.03 -8.97
C VAL A 196 -10.54 6.09 -10.48
N SER A 197 -9.78 5.27 -11.22
CA SER A 197 -9.80 5.23 -12.68
C SER A 197 -10.91 4.33 -13.25
N VAL A 198 -11.21 3.22 -12.58
CA VAL A 198 -12.18 2.19 -12.99
C VAL A 198 -13.01 1.77 -11.78
N THR A 199 -14.34 1.68 -11.94
CA THR A 199 -15.28 1.38 -10.84
C THR A 199 -16.19 0.19 -11.12
N ASP A 200 -16.26 -0.26 -12.36
CA ASP A 200 -17.15 -1.31 -12.86
C ASP A 200 -16.49 -2.70 -12.92
N ALA A 201 -15.16 -2.78 -12.77
CA ALA A 201 -14.38 -4.00 -12.67
C ALA A 201 -13.06 -3.75 -11.91
N PRO A 202 -12.35 -4.79 -11.44
CA PRO A 202 -10.96 -4.65 -11.05
C PRO A 202 -10.12 -4.10 -12.21
N PHE A 203 -9.14 -3.27 -11.89
CA PHE A 203 -8.23 -2.74 -12.91
C PHE A 203 -7.40 -3.89 -13.51
N SER A 204 -7.13 -3.79 -14.81
CA SER A 204 -6.33 -4.78 -15.54
C SER A 204 -5.39 -4.03 -16.45
N ILE A 205 -4.10 -4.34 -16.36
CA ILE A 205 -3.06 -3.75 -17.21
C ILE A 205 -3.18 -4.19 -18.67
N ASP A 206 -3.85 -5.31 -18.91
CA ASP A 206 -4.09 -5.87 -20.25
C ASP A 206 -5.33 -5.27 -20.92
N ASN A 207 -6.18 -4.58 -20.15
CA ASN A 207 -7.29 -3.82 -20.72
C ASN A 207 -6.81 -2.42 -21.14
N PRO A 208 -6.70 -2.13 -22.46
CA PRO A 208 -6.20 -0.84 -22.92
C PRO A 208 -7.12 0.32 -22.54
N GLU A 209 -8.41 0.10 -22.31
CA GLU A 209 -9.32 1.15 -21.86
C GLU A 209 -9.06 1.56 -20.41
N HIS A 210 -8.73 0.58 -19.55
CA HIS A 210 -8.35 0.82 -18.15
C HIS A 210 -7.05 1.65 -18.09
N VAL A 211 -6.03 1.26 -18.85
CA VAL A 211 -4.77 2.02 -18.95
C VAL A 211 -5.01 3.41 -19.54
N ALA A 212 -5.77 3.52 -20.63
CA ALA A 212 -6.03 4.80 -21.28
C ALA A 212 -6.75 5.78 -20.35
N ILE A 213 -7.67 5.31 -19.49
CA ILE A 213 -8.30 6.22 -18.54
C ILE A 213 -7.37 6.68 -17.43
N ALA A 214 -6.60 5.77 -16.83
CA ALA A 214 -5.64 6.13 -15.80
C ALA A 214 -4.62 7.15 -16.31
N ASN A 215 -4.10 6.95 -17.53
CA ASN A 215 -3.19 7.88 -18.20
C ASN A 215 -3.82 9.26 -18.46
N ARG A 216 -5.11 9.32 -18.83
CA ARG A 216 -5.81 10.61 -18.99
C ARG A 216 -5.96 11.35 -17.67
N ILE A 217 -6.19 10.64 -16.57
CA ILE A 217 -6.23 11.21 -15.22
C ILE A 217 -4.85 11.75 -14.83
N GLU A 218 -3.77 11.01 -15.10
CA GLU A 218 -2.38 11.46 -14.84
C GLU A 218 -2.07 12.77 -15.57
N ILE A 219 -2.36 12.84 -16.87
CA ILE A 219 -2.20 14.06 -17.68
C ILE A 219 -3.00 15.22 -17.08
N ARG A 220 -4.26 14.98 -16.69
CA ARG A 220 -5.13 16.00 -16.10
C ARG A 220 -4.60 16.53 -14.77
N LEU A 221 -4.03 15.66 -13.93
CA LEU A 221 -3.45 16.06 -12.66
C LEU A 221 -2.18 16.89 -12.86
N VAL A 222 -1.34 16.53 -13.83
CA VAL A 222 -0.14 17.31 -14.16
C VAL A 222 -0.48 18.67 -14.78
N ASP A 223 -1.46 18.74 -15.69
CA ASP A 223 -1.95 19.99 -16.32
C ASP A 223 -2.43 21.04 -15.29
N GLN A 224 -2.74 20.61 -14.06
CA GLN A 224 -3.19 21.46 -12.96
C GLN A 224 -2.23 21.52 -11.77
N ASP A 225 -0.98 21.05 -11.93
CA ASP A 225 0.02 21.00 -10.85
C ASP A 225 -0.44 20.23 -9.59
N LEU A 226 -1.32 19.24 -9.77
CA LEU A 226 -1.86 18.44 -8.68
C LEU A 226 -0.99 17.21 -8.36
N LEU A 227 -0.23 16.69 -9.34
CA LEU A 227 0.62 15.51 -9.20
C LEU A 227 2.09 15.88 -8.97
N PRO A 228 2.66 15.68 -7.76
CA PRO A 228 4.07 15.98 -7.48
C PRO A 228 5.01 14.97 -8.13
N ALA A 229 6.24 15.39 -8.43
CA ALA A 229 7.32 14.47 -8.80
C ALA A 229 7.83 13.71 -7.57
N TYR A 230 8.36 12.49 -7.77
CA TYR A 230 8.88 11.67 -6.67
C TYR A 230 10.00 12.36 -5.89
N VAL A 231 10.80 13.21 -6.54
CA VAL A 231 11.89 13.97 -5.92
C VAL A 231 11.40 15.09 -4.99
N ASP A 232 10.14 15.50 -5.12
CA ASP A 232 9.51 16.59 -4.35
C ASP A 232 8.69 16.06 -3.16
N ILE A 233 8.68 14.73 -2.93
CA ILE A 233 7.85 14.02 -1.94
C ILE A 233 8.65 13.60 -0.70
#